data_AF-A0A6F9AMY7-F1
#
_entry.id   AF-A0A6F9AMY7-F1
#
_cell.length_a   1.000
_cell.length_b   1.000
_cell.length_c   1.000
_cell.angle_alpha   90.00
_cell.angle_beta   90.00
_cell.angle_gamma   90.00
#
_symmetry.space_group_name_H-M   'P 1'
#
loop_
_entity.id
_entity.type
_entity.pdbx_description
1 polymer ?
#
loop_
_entity_poly.entity_id
_entity_poly.type
_entity_poly.pdbx_seq_one_letter_code
_entity_poly.pdbx_strand_id
1 'polypeptide(L)'
;MAEQTTLDSLLEMGFDRNRVEKAVAHTGNQGIERAMDWLMEHEVDPDIDEPYVPPVGNVLGGSDPQLPSPAAQPTTQGADPDGGDQMIHDGDTKRPMIEEEKREQIKRLEELMRVKQEERRERERAEEVDREKQRRRQGQELLQVKQKLQEDEMKKMRVRDKIARDREERALKAQEPLAAVRVYIQMNGDAPEGQDFTLLSPYPRRLCWSLPRNKDLK
;
A
#
# COMPACT_ATOMS: atom_id res chain seq x y z
N MET A 1 15.66 -28.20 -0.56
CA MET A 1 15.75 -26.79 -0.12
C MET A 1 16.12 -26.01 -1.36
N ALA A 2 15.30 -25.03 -1.77
CA ALA A 2 15.63 -24.24 -2.95
C ALA A 2 16.82 -23.34 -2.61
N GLU A 3 17.93 -23.50 -3.32
CA GLU A 3 19.04 -22.55 -3.32
C GLU A 3 18.48 -21.21 -3.85
N GLN A 4 18.18 -20.28 -2.94
CA GLN A 4 17.77 -18.93 -3.31
C GLN A 4 18.99 -18.27 -3.96
N THR A 5 18.91 -18.06 -5.27
CA THR A 5 19.96 -17.36 -6.00
C THR A 5 19.98 -15.89 -5.56
N THR A 6 21.16 -15.26 -5.56
CA THR A 6 21.31 -13.84 -5.23
C THR A 6 20.33 -12.93 -5.99
N LEU A 7 20.01 -13.32 -7.23
CA LEU A 7 19.01 -12.65 -8.07
C LEU A 7 17.60 -12.73 -7.48
N ASP A 8 17.17 -13.91 -7.01
CA ASP A 8 15.82 -14.15 -6.50
C ASP A 8 15.56 -13.38 -5.19
N SER A 9 16.55 -13.35 -4.28
CA SER A 9 16.45 -12.58 -3.03
C SER A 9 16.38 -11.07 -3.26
N LEU A 10 17.07 -10.55 -4.29
CA LEU A 10 17.02 -9.13 -4.64
C LEU A 10 15.71 -8.76 -5.36
N LEU A 11 15.15 -9.67 -6.16
CA LEU A 11 13.81 -9.52 -6.73
C LEU A 11 12.72 -9.53 -5.66
N GLU A 12 12.83 -10.41 -4.67
CA GLU A 12 11.88 -10.50 -3.55
C GLU A 12 11.94 -9.24 -2.66
N MET A 13 13.11 -8.60 -2.57
CA MET A 13 13.28 -7.30 -1.91
C MET A 13 12.69 -6.13 -2.72
N GLY A 14 12.28 -6.36 -3.97
CA GLY A 14 11.56 -5.38 -4.81
C GLY A 14 12.44 -4.57 -5.75
N PHE A 15 13.69 -4.97 -5.98
CA PHE A 15 14.55 -4.35 -6.99
C PHE A 15 14.13 -4.81 -8.40
N ASP A 16 14.16 -3.90 -9.38
CA ASP A 16 13.79 -4.24 -10.76
C ASP A 16 14.76 -5.27 -11.36
N ARG A 17 14.20 -6.23 -12.10
CA ARG A 17 14.93 -7.38 -12.66
C ARG A 17 16.14 -6.96 -13.49
N ASN A 18 16.02 -5.90 -14.29
CA ASN A 18 17.11 -5.45 -15.16
C ASN A 18 18.30 -4.94 -14.32
N ARG A 19 18.02 -4.25 -13.21
CA ARG A 19 19.04 -3.75 -12.29
C ARG A 19 19.77 -4.89 -11.59
N VAL A 20 19.00 -5.87 -11.10
CA VAL A 20 19.54 -7.02 -10.39
C VAL A 20 20.40 -7.88 -11.31
N GLU A 21 19.97 -8.11 -12.55
CA GLU A 21 20.75 -8.86 -13.54
C GLU A 21 22.08 -8.17 -13.87
N LYS A 22 22.08 -6.84 -14.02
CA LYS A 22 23.29 -6.03 -14.23
C LYS A 22 24.22 -6.12 -13.02
N ALA A 23 23.69 -5.96 -11.82
CA ALA A 23 24.44 -6.04 -10.57
C ALA A 23 25.08 -7.41 -10.38
N VAL A 24 24.33 -8.47 -10.65
CA VAL A 24 24.81 -9.86 -10.56
C VAL A 24 25.87 -10.16 -11.61
N ALA A 25 25.72 -9.63 -12.84
CA ALA A 25 26.72 -9.75 -13.89
C ALA A 25 28.03 -9.02 -13.53
N HIS A 26 27.95 -7.82 -12.96
CA HIS A 26 29.12 -7.04 -12.54
C HIS A 26 29.81 -7.62 -11.30
N THR A 27 29.05 -8.21 -10.39
CA THR A 27 29.59 -8.80 -9.15
C THR A 27 29.96 -10.27 -9.29
N GLY A 28 29.63 -10.92 -10.41
CA GLY A 28 29.98 -12.30 -10.69
C GLY A 28 29.37 -13.30 -9.71
N ASN A 29 28.15 -13.06 -9.20
CA ASN A 29 27.49 -13.90 -8.18
C ASN A 29 28.28 -14.05 -6.86
N GLN A 30 29.05 -13.04 -6.44
CA GLN A 30 29.80 -13.06 -5.18
C GLN A 30 28.94 -12.89 -3.89
N GLY A 31 27.61 -12.96 -4.02
CA GLY A 31 26.66 -12.85 -2.93
C GLY A 31 25.81 -11.57 -2.97
N ILE A 32 24.75 -11.57 -2.15
CA ILE A 32 23.71 -10.53 -2.13
C ILE A 32 24.27 -9.17 -1.72
N GLU A 33 25.15 -9.13 -0.72
CA GLU A 33 25.72 -7.88 -0.21
C GLU A 33 26.53 -7.13 -1.27
N ARG A 34 27.33 -7.85 -2.07
CA ARG A 34 28.13 -7.26 -3.16
C ARG A 34 27.24 -6.73 -4.28
N ALA A 35 26.22 -7.49 -4.67
CA ALA A 35 25.25 -7.05 -5.67
C ALA A 35 24.45 -5.83 -5.18
N MET A 36 24.13 -5.76 -3.89
CA MET A 36 23.44 -4.63 -3.29
C MET A 36 24.32 -3.37 -3.23
N ASP A 37 25.60 -3.51 -2.88
CA ASP A 37 26.58 -2.41 -2.88
C ASP A 37 26.70 -1.78 -4.28
N TRP A 38 26.79 -2.63 -5.31
CA TRP A 38 26.79 -2.18 -6.71
C TRP A 38 25.48 -1.48 -7.10
N LEU A 39 24.32 -2.02 -6.68
CA LEU A 39 23.01 -1.40 -6.92
C LEU A 39 22.91 -0.02 -6.27
N MET A 40 23.40 0.17 -5.04
CA MET A 40 23.36 1.46 -4.34
C MET A 40 24.31 2.49 -4.97
N GLU A 41 25.50 2.09 -5.42
CA GLU A 41 26.43 3.01 -6.09
C GLU A 41 25.92 3.48 -7.46
N HIS A 42 25.02 2.69 -8.08
CA HIS A 42 24.52 2.95 -9.41
C HIS A 42 23.05 3.43 -9.42
N GLU A 43 22.29 3.39 -8.32
CA GLU A 43 20.82 3.62 -8.27
C GLU A 43 20.28 4.94 -8.88
N VAL A 44 21.15 5.92 -9.10
CA VAL A 44 20.84 7.26 -9.63
C VAL A 44 21.06 7.39 -11.14
N ASP A 45 21.67 6.39 -11.80
CA ASP A 45 21.90 6.44 -13.24
C ASP A 45 20.62 6.05 -14.02
N PRO A 46 20.02 6.97 -14.81
CA PRO A 46 18.83 6.69 -15.60
C PRO A 46 19.02 5.61 -16.67
N ASP A 47 20.26 5.22 -17.01
CA ASP A 47 20.58 4.16 -18.00
C ASP A 47 20.59 2.73 -17.39
N ILE A 48 20.21 2.59 -16.12
CA ILE A 48 20.16 1.29 -15.42
C ILE A 48 18.88 0.51 -15.67
N ASP A 49 17.82 1.20 -16.05
CA ASP A 49 16.55 0.59 -16.42
C ASP A 49 16.54 0.09 -17.89
N GLU A 50 17.61 0.35 -18.65
CA GLU A 50 17.76 -0.21 -20.00
C GLU A 50 18.12 -1.71 -19.94
N PRO A 51 17.42 -2.57 -20.70
CA PRO A 51 17.63 -4.01 -20.66
C PRO A 51 19.06 -4.35 -21.09
N TYR A 52 19.81 -4.97 -20.19
CA TYR A 52 21.15 -5.48 -20.47
C TYR A 52 21.05 -6.65 -21.47
N VAL A 53 21.52 -6.44 -22.70
CA VAL A 53 21.63 -7.49 -23.71
C VAL A 53 23.05 -8.07 -23.65
N PRO A 54 23.26 -9.28 -23.10
CA PRO A 54 24.57 -9.91 -23.16
C PRO A 54 24.93 -10.21 -24.62
N PRO A 55 26.19 -9.99 -25.06
CA PRO A 55 26.62 -10.40 -26.39
C PRO A 55 26.45 -11.92 -26.52
N VAL A 56 25.55 -12.34 -27.40
CA VAL A 56 25.33 -13.74 -27.80
C VAL A 56 26.62 -14.31 -28.39
N GLY A 57 27.34 -15.12 -27.62
CA GLY A 57 28.58 -15.77 -28.06
C GLY A 57 29.08 -16.85 -27.11
N ASN A 58 28.67 -18.09 -27.38
CA ASN A 58 29.22 -19.39 -26.96
C ASN A 58 28.95 -19.90 -25.52
N VAL A 59 27.94 -20.79 -25.45
CA VAL A 59 27.89 -21.94 -24.52
C VAL A 59 29.16 -22.78 -24.66
N LEU A 60 29.80 -23.12 -23.54
CA LEU A 60 30.38 -24.44 -23.22
C LEU A 60 30.84 -24.42 -21.75
N GLY A 61 30.22 -25.27 -20.91
CA GLY A 61 30.46 -25.31 -19.46
C GLY A 61 31.71 -26.07 -19.03
N GLY A 62 32.01 -25.96 -17.73
CA GLY A 62 32.84 -26.92 -16.97
C GLY A 62 33.99 -26.31 -16.15
N SER A 63 33.74 -26.15 -14.84
CA SER A 63 34.66 -26.29 -13.67
C SER A 63 36.16 -25.89 -13.74
N ASP A 64 36.53 -24.99 -12.80
CA ASP A 64 37.82 -24.78 -12.08
C ASP A 64 38.78 -26.01 -11.95
N PRO A 65 40.11 -25.86 -11.64
CA PRO A 65 40.82 -24.70 -11.08
C PRO A 65 42.28 -24.38 -11.55
N GLN A 66 42.71 -23.13 -11.27
CA GLN A 66 44.01 -22.67 -10.72
C GLN A 66 45.39 -23.22 -11.23
N LEU A 67 46.13 -22.34 -11.97
CA LEU A 67 47.61 -22.04 -12.05
C LEU A 67 48.62 -23.17 -12.45
N PRO A 68 49.88 -22.88 -12.95
CA PRO A 68 50.59 -21.60 -13.19
C PRO A 68 51.30 -21.44 -14.59
N SER A 69 51.89 -20.25 -14.84
CA SER A 69 52.92 -19.92 -15.88
C SER A 69 54.16 -20.86 -15.85
N PRO A 70 55.17 -20.84 -16.77
CA PRO A 70 55.50 -19.90 -17.88
C PRO A 70 56.04 -20.54 -19.21
N ALA A 71 56.41 -19.67 -20.16
CA ALA A 71 57.48 -19.84 -21.16
C ALA A 71 57.28 -20.79 -22.38
N ALA A 72 57.10 -20.19 -23.55
CA ALA A 72 58.01 -20.34 -24.70
C ALA A 72 57.57 -19.43 -25.85
N GLN A 73 58.40 -18.45 -26.20
CA GLN A 73 58.41 -17.86 -27.54
C GLN A 73 59.00 -18.91 -28.52
N PRO A 74 58.73 -18.80 -29.83
CA PRO A 74 59.71 -18.09 -30.64
C PRO A 74 59.08 -17.14 -31.66
N THR A 75 59.65 -15.93 -31.63
CA THR A 75 59.95 -15.00 -32.73
C THR A 75 59.79 -15.52 -34.16
N THR A 76 59.15 -14.71 -35.01
CA THR A 76 59.58 -14.49 -36.41
C THR A 76 59.63 -12.98 -36.67
N GLN A 77 60.83 -12.52 -37.05
CA GLN A 77 61.21 -11.15 -37.34
C GLN A 77 60.88 -10.74 -38.79
N GLY A 78 60.71 -9.44 -38.99
CA GLY A 78 60.78 -8.67 -40.23
C GLY A 78 60.23 -7.27 -39.92
N ALA A 79 61.04 -6.24 -39.62
CA ALA A 79 61.88 -5.45 -40.55
C ALA A 79 61.03 -4.99 -41.76
N ASP A 80 60.73 -3.71 -42.00
CA ASP A 80 61.55 -2.50 -41.84
C ASP A 80 60.71 -1.20 -41.67
N PRO A 81 61.35 -0.10 -41.19
CA PRO A 81 60.79 1.25 -41.03
C PRO A 81 61.23 2.22 -42.16
N ASP A 82 60.33 3.07 -42.65
CA ASP A 82 60.58 4.36 -43.36
C ASP A 82 59.18 4.89 -43.75
N GLY A 83 58.73 6.14 -43.57
CA GLY A 83 59.36 7.44 -43.75
C GLY A 83 58.33 8.34 -44.48
N GLY A 84 58.06 9.55 -43.96
CA GLY A 84 57.16 10.57 -44.56
C GLY A 84 55.70 10.46 -44.09
N ASP A 85 54.95 11.52 -43.78
CA ASP A 85 55.00 12.90 -44.25
C ASP A 85 54.21 13.80 -43.27
N GLN A 86 54.54 15.09 -43.26
CA GLN A 86 53.91 16.18 -42.52
C GLN A 86 52.37 16.14 -42.53
N MET A 87 51.74 16.56 -41.41
CA MET A 87 50.72 17.63 -41.42
C MET A 87 50.60 18.26 -40.03
N ILE A 88 51.44 19.26 -39.80
CA ILE A 88 51.10 20.39 -38.93
C ILE A 88 49.95 21.12 -39.61
N HIS A 89 48.79 21.20 -38.96
CA HIS A 89 47.71 22.11 -39.36
C HIS A 89 47.70 23.30 -38.40
N ASP A 90 48.68 24.18 -38.59
CA ASP A 90 48.59 25.58 -38.15
C ASP A 90 47.68 26.31 -39.14
N GLY A 91 46.62 26.92 -38.62
CA GLY A 91 45.60 27.56 -39.44
C GLY A 91 44.47 28.14 -38.61
N ASP A 92 44.81 29.09 -37.75
CA ASP A 92 43.87 30.03 -37.16
C ASP A 92 43.09 30.75 -38.28
N THR A 93 41.86 30.32 -38.55
CA THR A 93 40.81 31.13 -39.21
C THR A 93 39.44 30.54 -38.87
N LYS A 94 39.01 30.68 -37.61
CA LYS A 94 37.59 30.54 -37.27
C LYS A 94 36.84 31.74 -37.86
N ARG A 95 35.89 31.48 -38.76
CA ARG A 95 34.94 32.47 -39.26
C ARG A 95 34.17 33.10 -38.07
N PRO A 96 34.18 34.43 -37.87
CA PRO A 96 33.51 35.10 -36.75
C PRO A 96 32.07 35.49 -37.12
N MET A 97 31.23 34.49 -37.33
CA MET A 97 29.76 34.56 -37.34
C MET A 97 29.37 33.15 -36.92
N ILE A 98 28.49 32.95 -35.92
CA ILE A 98 28.25 31.68 -35.16
C ILE A 98 28.93 31.63 -33.76
N GLU A 99 29.02 32.77 -33.07
CA GLU A 99 29.29 32.80 -31.61
C GLU A 99 28.10 33.36 -30.84
N GLU A 100 27.41 34.35 -31.40
CA GLU A 100 26.18 34.93 -30.85
C GLU A 100 25.01 33.94 -30.88
N GLU A 101 24.72 33.28 -32.00
CA GLU A 101 23.68 32.24 -32.08
C GLU A 101 23.97 31.06 -31.15
N LYS A 102 25.24 30.70 -30.94
CA LYS A 102 25.62 29.66 -29.97
C LYS A 102 25.37 30.11 -28.53
N ARG A 103 25.61 31.39 -28.21
CA ARG A 103 25.25 31.98 -26.90
C ARG A 103 23.74 32.03 -26.71
N GLU A 104 22.96 32.29 -27.77
CA GLU A 104 21.50 32.23 -27.71
C GLU A 104 20.97 30.80 -27.57
N GLN A 105 21.58 29.82 -28.26
CA GLN A 105 21.26 28.40 -28.07
C GLN A 105 21.61 27.93 -26.66
N ILE A 106 22.76 28.34 -26.12
CA ILE A 106 23.15 28.06 -24.73
C ILE A 106 22.18 28.73 -23.77
N LYS A 107 21.81 30.00 -23.97
CA LYS A 107 20.85 30.72 -23.12
C LYS A 107 19.45 30.11 -23.15
N ARG A 108 18.99 29.67 -24.33
CA ARG A 108 17.71 28.96 -24.50
C ARG A 108 17.75 27.59 -23.84
N LEU A 109 18.88 26.89 -23.91
CA LEU A 109 19.09 25.62 -23.23
C LEU A 109 19.16 25.79 -21.71
N GLU A 110 19.86 26.82 -21.22
CA GLU A 110 19.92 27.21 -19.81
C GLU A 110 18.53 27.58 -19.27
N GLU A 111 17.74 28.32 -20.04
CA GLU A 111 16.36 28.68 -19.67
C GLU A 111 15.45 27.46 -19.63
N LEU A 112 15.56 26.55 -20.61
CA LEU A 112 14.83 25.28 -20.62
C LEU A 112 15.21 24.39 -19.43
N MET A 113 16.50 24.32 -19.10
CA MET A 113 17.01 23.59 -17.93
C MET A 113 16.52 24.22 -16.63
N ARG A 114 16.46 25.55 -16.55
CA ARG A 114 15.97 26.28 -15.37
C ARG A 114 14.47 26.08 -15.16
N VAL A 115 13.67 26.14 -16.23
CA VAL A 115 12.24 25.83 -16.21
C VAL A 115 12.01 24.38 -15.80
N LYS A 116 12.78 23.42 -16.36
CA LYS A 116 12.66 22.00 -16.04
C LYS A 116 13.09 21.65 -14.61
N GLN A 117 14.12 22.31 -14.08
CA GLN A 117 14.50 22.16 -12.67
C GLN A 117 13.45 22.75 -11.72
N GLU A 118 12.84 23.87 -12.10
CA GLU A 118 11.78 24.47 -11.30
C GLU A 118 10.52 23.61 -11.28
N GLU A 119 10.12 23.07 -12.44
CA GLU A 119 9.05 22.08 -12.55
C GLU A 119 9.35 20.83 -11.72
N ARG A 120 10.57 20.28 -11.78
CA ARG A 120 10.98 19.13 -10.94
C ARG A 120 10.89 19.46 -9.46
N ARG A 121 11.39 20.62 -9.04
CA ARG A 121 11.35 21.08 -7.64
C ARG A 121 9.93 21.36 -7.15
N GLU A 122 9.06 21.84 -8.03
CA GLU A 122 7.64 22.03 -7.72
C GLU A 122 6.90 20.70 -7.63
N ARG A 123 7.20 19.76 -8.52
CA ARG A 123 6.69 18.38 -8.46
C ARG A 123 7.13 17.67 -7.19
N GLU A 124 8.41 17.78 -6.82
CA GLU A 124 8.95 17.22 -5.57
C GLU A 124 8.28 17.83 -4.33
N ARG A 125 8.09 19.17 -4.30
CA ARG A 125 7.36 19.84 -3.21
C ARG A 125 5.89 19.46 -3.16
N ALA A 126 5.24 19.32 -4.32
CA ALA A 126 3.84 18.92 -4.40
C ALA A 126 3.65 17.47 -3.90
N GLU A 127 4.52 16.56 -4.32
CA GLU A 127 4.52 15.16 -3.87
C GLU A 127 4.75 15.06 -2.36
N GLU A 128 5.67 15.84 -1.80
CA GLU A 128 5.92 15.86 -0.35
C GLU A 128 4.73 16.41 0.44
N VAL A 129 4.13 17.49 -0.04
CA VAL A 129 2.90 18.05 0.54
C VAL A 129 1.73 17.07 0.43
N ASP A 130 1.61 16.32 -0.67
CA ASP A 130 0.56 15.34 -0.87
C ASP A 130 0.73 14.10 0.01
N ARG A 131 1.96 13.62 0.22
CA ARG A 131 2.26 12.57 1.23
C ARG A 131 1.83 13.01 2.63
N GLU A 132 2.19 14.24 3.04
CA GLU A 132 1.80 14.78 4.35
C GLU A 132 0.28 15.02 4.47
N LYS A 133 -0.39 15.48 3.40
CA LYS A 133 -1.85 15.59 3.34
C LYS A 133 -2.52 14.23 3.47
N GLN A 134 -2.01 13.20 2.81
CA GLN A 134 -2.58 11.85 2.87
C GLN A 134 -2.55 11.31 4.30
N ARG A 135 -1.43 11.49 5.03
CA ARG A 135 -1.35 11.13 6.45
C ARG A 135 -2.40 11.85 7.30
N ARG A 136 -2.60 13.15 7.08
CA ARG A 136 -3.63 13.92 7.80
C ARG A 136 -5.04 13.51 7.46
N ARG A 137 -5.32 13.24 6.18
CA ARG A 137 -6.61 12.72 5.72
C ARG A 137 -6.91 11.38 6.38
N GLN A 138 -5.96 10.45 6.37
CA GLN A 138 -6.11 9.15 7.03
C GLN A 138 -6.35 9.30 8.54
N GLY A 139 -5.67 10.23 9.21
CA GLY A 139 -5.90 10.52 10.62
C GLY A 139 -7.30 11.10 10.90
N GLN A 140 -7.77 12.02 10.06
CA GLN A 140 -9.13 12.58 10.16
C GLN A 140 -10.20 11.53 9.83
N GLU A 141 -9.96 10.69 8.83
CA GLU A 141 -10.83 9.59 8.44
C GLU A 141 -10.98 8.59 9.58
N LEU A 142 -9.88 8.21 10.24
CA LEU A 142 -9.92 7.33 11.41
C LEU A 142 -10.76 7.93 12.56
N LEU A 143 -10.64 9.24 12.80
CA LEU A 143 -11.43 9.94 13.80
C LEU A 143 -12.93 9.94 13.44
N GLN A 144 -13.26 10.24 12.18
CA GLN A 144 -14.64 10.22 11.68
C GLN A 144 -15.25 8.82 11.72
N VAL A 145 -14.48 7.79 11.38
CA VAL A 145 -14.90 6.37 11.48
C VAL A 145 -15.24 6.01 12.92
N LYS A 146 -14.39 6.40 13.88
CA LYS A 146 -14.66 6.17 15.31
C LYS A 146 -15.92 6.89 15.79
N GLN A 147 -16.12 8.15 15.39
CA GLN A 147 -17.33 8.91 15.74
C GLN A 147 -18.59 8.27 15.15
N LYS A 148 -18.57 7.87 13.87
CA LYS A 148 -19.68 7.17 13.23
C LYS A 148 -20.02 5.86 13.93
N LEU A 149 -19.02 5.09 14.37
CA LEU A 149 -19.26 3.86 15.12
C LEU A 149 -19.98 4.14 16.44
N GLN A 150 -19.56 5.16 17.18
CA GLN A 150 -20.23 5.58 18.42
C GLN A 150 -21.66 6.07 18.17
N GLU A 151 -21.89 6.83 17.09
CA GLU A 151 -23.23 7.28 16.69
C GLU A 151 -24.14 6.11 16.31
N ASP A 152 -23.64 5.12 15.58
CA ASP A 152 -24.39 3.93 15.20
C ASP A 152 -24.73 3.06 16.42
N GLU A 153 -23.81 2.90 17.37
CA GLU A 153 -24.09 2.24 18.65
C GLU A 153 -25.17 2.98 19.44
N MET A 154 -25.07 4.31 19.56
CA MET A 154 -26.08 5.13 20.23
C MET A 154 -27.43 5.03 19.51
N LYS A 155 -27.45 5.09 18.18
CA LYS A 155 -28.66 4.96 17.37
C LYS A 155 -29.30 3.58 17.54
N LYS A 156 -28.50 2.52 17.58
CA LYS A 156 -28.96 1.15 17.85
C LYS A 156 -29.55 1.02 19.25
N MET A 157 -28.93 1.65 20.25
CA MET A 157 -29.48 1.71 21.61
C MET A 157 -30.84 2.42 21.62
N ARG A 158 -30.96 3.59 20.98
CA ARG A 158 -32.22 4.34 20.88
C ARG A 158 -33.33 3.56 20.17
N VAL A 159 -32.99 2.83 19.11
CA VAL A 159 -33.95 1.97 18.40
C VAL A 159 -34.40 0.81 19.29
N ARG A 160 -33.47 0.17 20.01
CA ARG A 160 -33.78 -0.91 20.96
C ARG A 160 -34.71 -0.43 22.08
N ASP A 161 -34.42 0.73 22.65
CA ASP A 161 -35.25 1.33 23.70
C ASP A 161 -36.63 1.72 23.18
N LYS A 162 -36.73 2.25 21.95
CA LYS A 162 -38.01 2.53 21.32
C LYS A 162 -38.84 1.25 21.14
N ILE A 163 -38.24 0.18 20.63
CA ILE A 163 -38.91 -1.11 20.47
C ILE A 163 -39.36 -1.67 21.82
N ALA A 164 -38.53 -1.56 22.87
CA ALA A 164 -38.88 -1.99 24.21
C ALA A 164 -40.09 -1.21 24.76
N ARG A 165 -40.07 0.13 24.66
CA ARG A 165 -41.18 0.99 25.06
C ARG A 165 -42.46 0.68 24.30
N ASP A 166 -42.39 0.57 22.98
CA ASP A 166 -43.55 0.25 22.13
C ASP A 166 -44.10 -1.15 22.47
N ARG A 167 -43.24 -2.11 22.86
CA ARG A 167 -43.66 -3.45 23.30
C ARG A 167 -44.35 -3.43 24.65
N GLU A 168 -43.83 -2.66 25.61
CA GLU A 168 -44.43 -2.48 26.93
C GLU A 168 -45.78 -1.75 26.83
N GLU A 169 -45.86 -0.69 26.03
CA GLU A 169 -47.11 0.04 25.77
C GLU A 169 -48.18 -0.88 25.17
N ARG A 170 -47.80 -1.70 24.17
CA ARG A 170 -48.71 -2.71 23.60
C ARG A 170 -49.14 -3.75 24.62
N ALA A 171 -48.25 -4.17 25.54
CA ALA A 171 -48.58 -5.12 26.59
C ALA A 171 -49.57 -4.53 27.61
N LEU A 172 -49.36 -3.27 28.03
CA LEU A 172 -50.27 -2.54 28.91
C LEU A 172 -51.65 -2.36 28.26
N LYS A 173 -51.69 -1.91 27.00
CA LYS A 173 -52.93 -1.71 26.24
C LYS A 173 -53.71 -3.01 26.03
N ALA A 174 -53.03 -4.15 25.90
CA ALA A 174 -53.68 -5.47 25.82
C ALA A 174 -54.23 -5.95 27.17
N GLN A 175 -53.64 -5.50 28.29
CA GLN A 175 -54.01 -5.92 29.64
C GLN A 175 -55.14 -5.08 30.23
N GLU A 176 -55.28 -3.81 29.86
CA GLU A 176 -56.39 -2.94 30.28
C GLU A 176 -57.80 -3.56 30.14
N PRO A 177 -58.21 -4.13 28.98
CA PRO A 177 -59.54 -4.71 28.85
C PRO A 177 -59.74 -5.93 29.77
N LEU A 178 -58.69 -6.70 30.05
CA LEU A 178 -58.77 -7.86 30.93
C LEU A 178 -58.80 -7.46 32.40
N ALA A 179 -58.09 -6.40 32.77
CA ALA A 179 -58.21 -5.78 34.08
C ALA A 179 -59.64 -5.24 34.30
N ALA A 180 -60.22 -4.56 33.29
CA ALA A 180 -61.60 -4.09 33.35
C ALA A 180 -62.62 -5.23 33.51
N VAL A 181 -62.46 -6.33 32.74
CA VAL A 181 -63.30 -7.53 32.89
C VAL A 181 -63.15 -8.15 34.29
N ARG A 182 -61.93 -8.20 34.84
CA ARG A 182 -61.70 -8.67 36.21
C ARG A 182 -62.42 -7.80 37.24
N VAL A 183 -62.32 -6.47 37.14
CA VAL A 183 -63.02 -5.55 38.06
C VAL A 183 -64.54 -5.72 37.95
N TYR A 184 -65.07 -5.85 36.72
CA TYR A 184 -66.50 -6.04 36.50
C TYR A 184 -67.04 -7.33 37.15
N ILE A 185 -66.33 -8.44 37.02
CA ILE A 185 -66.71 -9.71 37.64
C ILE A 185 -66.60 -9.64 39.17
N GLN A 186 -65.60 -8.95 39.70
CA GLN A 186 -65.44 -8.76 41.15
C GLN A 186 -66.62 -7.98 41.75
N MET A 187 -67.13 -6.96 41.04
CA MET A 187 -68.22 -6.11 41.55
C MET A 187 -69.62 -6.72 41.38
N ASN A 188 -69.81 -7.57 40.36
CA ASN A 188 -71.13 -8.10 39.99
C ASN A 188 -71.28 -9.61 40.21
N GLY A 189 -70.21 -10.32 40.61
CA GLY A 189 -70.26 -11.75 40.88
C GLY A 189 -70.59 -12.04 42.35
N ASP A 190 -71.40 -13.06 42.60
CA ASP A 190 -71.72 -13.60 43.93
C ASP A 190 -70.53 -14.32 44.62
N ALA A 191 -69.30 -13.85 44.38
CA ALA A 191 -68.11 -14.41 44.99
C ALA A 191 -68.04 -13.96 46.47
N PRO A 192 -67.87 -14.89 47.43
CA PRO A 192 -67.75 -14.51 48.84
C PRO A 192 -66.52 -13.61 49.03
N GLU A 193 -66.68 -12.52 49.78
CA GLU A 193 -65.62 -11.54 50.04
C GLU A 193 -64.32 -12.25 50.48
N GLY A 194 -63.28 -12.16 49.65
CA GLY A 194 -61.95 -12.71 49.93
C GLY A 194 -61.53 -13.93 49.10
N GLN A 195 -62.38 -14.48 48.21
CA GLN A 195 -61.96 -15.53 47.26
C GLN A 195 -61.53 -14.94 45.90
N ASP A 196 -60.26 -15.14 45.54
CA ASP A 196 -59.72 -14.80 44.22
C ASP A 196 -60.29 -15.75 43.14
N PHE A 197 -60.96 -15.23 42.11
CA PHE A 197 -61.40 -16.01 40.95
C PHE A 197 -60.33 -16.02 39.84
N THR A 198 -60.21 -17.13 39.11
CA THR A 198 -59.23 -17.31 38.03
C THR A 198 -59.92 -17.25 36.66
N LEU A 199 -59.42 -16.40 35.75
CA LEU A 199 -59.89 -16.37 34.37
C LEU A 199 -59.08 -17.35 33.50
N LEU A 200 -59.77 -18.19 32.74
CA LEU A 200 -59.17 -19.23 31.89
C LEU A 200 -59.53 -19.00 30.42
N SER A 201 -58.60 -19.26 29.51
CA SER A 201 -58.87 -19.21 28.06
C SER A 201 -59.77 -20.38 27.61
N PRO A 202 -60.58 -20.21 26.53
CA PRO A 202 -61.53 -21.22 26.08
C PRO A 202 -60.91 -22.57 25.70
N TYR A 203 -59.89 -22.58 24.83
CA TYR A 203 -59.06 -23.76 24.52
C TYR A 203 -57.75 -23.38 23.81
N PRO A 204 -56.60 -24.02 24.13
CA PRO A 204 -56.39 -24.89 25.29
C PRO A 204 -56.59 -24.08 26.58
N ARG A 205 -57.13 -24.73 27.63
CA ARG A 205 -57.38 -24.10 28.92
C ARG A 205 -56.05 -23.64 29.55
N ARG A 206 -55.69 -22.38 29.36
CA ARG A 206 -54.52 -21.73 29.95
C ARG A 206 -54.99 -20.61 30.87
N LEU A 207 -54.24 -20.35 31.94
CA LEU A 207 -54.51 -19.20 32.79
C LEU A 207 -54.37 -17.92 31.95
N CYS A 208 -55.42 -17.11 31.93
CA CYS A 208 -55.35 -15.76 31.41
C CYS A 208 -54.64 -14.93 32.47
N TRP A 209 -53.32 -14.79 32.32
CA TRP A 209 -52.43 -13.95 33.13
C TRP A 209 -52.21 -14.42 34.58
N SER A 210 -51.12 -15.16 34.79
CA SER A 210 -50.27 -14.83 35.93
C SER A 210 -49.55 -13.52 35.59
N LEU A 211 -50.13 -12.36 35.92
CA LEU A 211 -49.26 -11.21 36.16
C LEU A 211 -48.24 -11.67 37.21
N PRO A 212 -46.93 -11.39 37.07
CA PRO A 212 -46.06 -11.42 38.22
C PRO A 212 -46.68 -10.44 39.22
N ARG A 213 -47.31 -10.99 40.25
CA ARG A 213 -47.65 -10.29 41.48
C ARG A 213 -46.36 -9.57 41.86
N ASN A 214 -46.39 -8.24 41.81
CA ASN A 214 -45.28 -7.32 41.98
C ASN A 214 -44.12 -8.01 42.74
N LYS A 215 -43.11 -8.50 42.02
CA LYS A 215 -41.91 -9.03 42.67
C LYS A 215 -41.17 -7.80 43.13
N ASP A 216 -41.37 -7.45 44.39
CA ASP A 216 -40.71 -6.34 45.05
C ASP A 216 -39.24 -6.30 44.64
N LEU A 217 -38.85 -5.19 44.03
CA LEU A 217 -37.45 -4.81 43.85
C LEU A 217 -36.83 -4.75 45.26
N LYS A 218 -35.96 -5.70 45.57
CA LYS A 218 -34.98 -5.63 46.66
C LYS A 218 -33.61 -5.39 46.05
#